data_AF-A0A9X1CAE5-F1
#
_entry.id   AF-A0A9X1CAE5-F1
#
_cell.length_a   1.000
_cell.length_b   1.000
_cell.length_c   1.000
_cell.angle_alpha   90.00
_cell.angle_beta   90.00
_cell.angle_gamma   90.00
#
_symmetry.space_group_name_H-M   'P 1'
#
loop_
_entity.id
_entity.type
_entity.pdbx_description
1 polymer ?
#
loop_
_entity_poly.entity_id
_entity_poly.type
_entity_poly.pdbx_seq_one_letter_code
_entity_poly.pdbx_strand_id
1 'polypeptide(L)' 'MSERMENWNENLGHYPTDLNELIGNSPARQDWKKDAWNRTYEFKISENGKQFLIRSAGPDGTFNTKDDIISE' A
#
# COMPACT_ATOMS: atom_id res chain seq x y z
N MET A 1 9.83 -12.04 -5.14
CA MET A 1 9.03 -11.58 -6.29
C MET A 1 7.61 -12.02 -6.00
N SER A 2 6.69 -11.08 -5.79
CA SER A 2 5.33 -11.42 -5.38
C SER A 2 4.48 -11.60 -6.63
N GLU A 3 3.89 -12.77 -6.81
CA GLU A 3 3.07 -13.16 -7.98
C GLU A 3 2.03 -12.08 -8.37
N ARG A 4 1.50 -11.38 -7.36
CA ARG A 4 0.56 -10.27 -7.52
C ARG A 4 1.12 -9.08 -8.31
N MET A 5 2.39 -8.74 -8.15
CA MET A 5 3.02 -7.61 -8.84
C MET A 5 3.37 -7.95 -10.29
N GLU A 6 3.78 -9.19 -10.54
CA GLU A 6 4.03 -9.67 -11.90
C GLU A 6 2.73 -9.64 -12.69
N ASN A 7 1.67 -10.23 -12.14
CA ASN A 7 0.34 -10.19 -12.76
C ASN A 7 -0.16 -8.75 -12.99
N TRP A 8 0.11 -7.84 -12.05
CA TRP A 8 -0.23 -6.43 -12.20
C TRP A 8 0.46 -5.79 -13.40
N ASN A 9 1.80 -5.91 -13.47
CA ASN A 9 2.58 -5.34 -14.57
C ASN A 9 2.23 -5.99 -15.92
N GLU A 10 1.88 -7.27 -15.94
CA GLU A 10 1.41 -7.94 -17.16
C GLU A 10 0.03 -7.43 -17.63
N ASN A 11 -0.88 -7.10 -16.70
CA ASN A 11 -2.21 -6.60 -17.04
C ASN A 11 -2.21 -5.10 -17.38
N LEU A 12 -1.42 -4.30 -16.67
CA LEU A 12 -1.45 -2.83 -16.74
C LEU A 12 -0.23 -2.23 -17.45
N GLY A 13 0.83 -3.01 -17.67
CA GLY A 13 2.07 -2.56 -18.30
C GLY A 13 2.95 -1.67 -17.41
N HIS A 14 2.57 -1.44 -16.16
CA HIS A 14 3.30 -0.66 -15.17
C HIS A 14 3.03 -1.19 -13.77
N TYR A 15 3.95 -0.98 -12.84
CA TYR A 15 3.72 -1.22 -11.42
C TYR A 15 2.90 -0.08 -10.81
N PRO A 16 2.06 -0.35 -9.79
CA PRO A 16 1.32 0.72 -9.13
C PRO A 16 2.32 1.70 -8.54
N THR A 17 2.09 3.01 -8.66
CA THR A 17 2.90 4.07 -8.03
C THR A 17 2.29 4.60 -6.74
N ASP A 18 1.01 4.30 -6.53
CA ASP A 18 0.23 4.78 -5.40
C ASP A 18 -0.59 3.65 -4.79
N LEU A 19 -0.86 3.77 -3.49
CA LEU A 19 -1.75 2.85 -2.79
C LEU A 19 -3.14 2.88 -3.43
N ASN A 20 -3.58 4.06 -3.89
CA ASN A 20 -4.83 4.25 -4.61
C ASN A 20 -4.92 3.37 -5.87
N GLU A 21 -3.80 3.23 -6.59
CA GLU A 21 -3.72 2.35 -7.76
C GLU A 21 -3.84 0.90 -7.31
N LEU A 22 -3.02 0.47 -6.34
CA LEU A 22 -3.00 -0.92 -5.85
C LEU A 22 -4.35 -1.38 -5.28
N ILE A 23 -5.09 -0.47 -4.64
CA ILE A 23 -6.44 -0.68 -4.14
C ILE A 23 -7.46 -0.72 -5.28
N GLY A 24 -7.27 0.14 -6.28
CA GLY A 24 -8.15 0.28 -7.43
C GLY A 24 -9.50 0.91 -7.10
N ASN A 25 -10.37 1.00 -8.11
CA ASN A 25 -11.67 1.66 -8.02
C ASN A 25 -12.77 0.76 -7.45
N SER A 26 -12.42 -0.16 -6.55
CA SER A 26 -13.38 -1.08 -5.93
C SER A 26 -14.01 -0.44 -4.68
N PRO A 27 -15.35 -0.32 -4.58
CA PRO A 27 -16.01 0.28 -3.42
C PRO A 27 -15.67 -0.46 -2.11
N ALA A 28 -15.53 -1.78 -2.15
CA ALA A 28 -15.13 -2.59 -1.00
C ALA A 28 -13.68 -2.34 -0.53
N ARG A 29 -12.82 -1.80 -1.40
CA ARG A 29 -11.41 -1.52 -1.07
C ARG A 29 -11.15 -0.03 -0.81
N GLN A 30 -12.15 0.84 -0.99
CA GLN A 30 -12.03 2.26 -0.60
C GLN A 30 -11.66 2.41 0.87
N ASP A 31 -12.17 1.53 1.73
CA ASP A 31 -11.79 1.46 3.14
C ASP A 31 -10.30 1.14 3.34
N TRP A 32 -9.68 0.36 2.44
CA TRP A 32 -8.25 0.02 2.53
C TRP A 32 -7.33 1.21 2.22
N LYS A 33 -7.86 2.33 1.72
CA LYS A 33 -7.05 3.55 1.53
C LYS A 33 -6.64 4.14 2.87
N LYS A 34 -7.36 3.75 3.92
CA LYS A 34 -7.16 4.24 5.25
C LYS A 34 -6.98 3.07 6.20
N ASP A 35 -6.24 3.33 7.25
CA ASP A 35 -6.10 2.39 8.33
C ASP A 35 -7.40 2.14 9.07
N ALA A 36 -7.39 1.14 9.95
CA ALA A 36 -8.46 0.91 10.93
C ALA A 36 -8.81 2.16 11.76
N TRP A 37 -7.92 3.16 11.78
CA TRP A 37 -8.08 4.47 12.43
C TRP A 37 -8.45 5.61 11.47
N ASN A 38 -8.88 5.31 10.24
CA ASN A 38 -9.28 6.27 9.21
C ASN A 38 -8.15 7.25 8.82
N ARG A 39 -6.88 6.80 8.92
CA ARG A 39 -5.66 7.57 8.60
C ARG A 39 -5.05 7.09 7.29
N THR A 40 -4.43 7.98 6.52
CA THR A 40 -3.75 7.60 5.28
C THR A 40 -2.49 6.80 5.57
N TYR A 41 -2.32 5.66 4.90
CA TYR A 41 -1.07 4.90 4.95
C TYR A 41 0.07 5.68 4.29
N GLU A 42 1.28 5.53 4.82
CA GLU A 42 2.48 5.91 4.08
C GLU A 42 2.83 4.77 3.11
N PHE A 43 2.71 5.03 1.82
CA PHE A 43 3.05 4.08 0.78
C PHE A 43 4.33 4.50 0.08
N LYS A 44 5.31 3.62 0.05
CA LYS A 44 6.57 3.81 -0.66
C LYS A 44 6.79 2.64 -1.60
N ILE A 45 7.18 2.94 -2.82
CA ILE A 45 7.57 1.92 -3.78
C ILE A 45 9.04 2.09 -4.09
N SER A 46 9.75 0.97 -4.11
CA SER A 46 11.13 0.95 -4.61
C SER A 46 11.13 1.29 -6.09
N GLU A 47 12.19 1.97 -6.55
CA GLU A 47 12.37 2.48 -7.92
C GLU A 47 12.07 1.46 -9.04
N ASN A 48 12.16 0.16 -8.75
CA ASN A 48 11.86 -0.91 -9.69
C ASN A 48 10.37 -1.31 -9.76
N GLY A 49 9.47 -0.73 -8.95
CA GLY A 49 8.06 -1.13 -8.86
C GLY A 49 7.82 -2.52 -8.25
N LYS A 50 8.89 -3.26 -7.96
CA LYS A 50 8.92 -4.67 -7.53
C LYS A 50 8.77 -4.87 -6.02
N GLN A 51 8.83 -3.80 -5.24
CA GLN A 51 8.62 -3.83 -3.79
C GLN A 51 7.84 -2.58 -3.41
N PHE A 52 6.80 -2.76 -2.60
CA PHE A 52 6.11 -1.69 -1.92
C PHE A 52 6.32 -1.85 -0.42
N LEU A 53 6.27 -0.73 0.29
CA LEU A 53 6.28 -0.63 1.72
C LEU A 53 5.03 0.17 2.09
N ILE A 54 4.10 -0.49 2.75
CA ILE A 54 2.93 0.16 3.35
C ILE A 54 3.24 0.30 4.84
N ARG A 55 3.28 1.53 5.33
CA ARG A 55 3.43 1.84 6.75
C ARG A 55 2.16 2.48 7.29
N SER A 56 1.56 1.81 8.26
CA SER A 56 0.49 2.30 9.11
C SER A 56 1.06 3.06 10.30
N ALA A 57 0.48 4.21 10.64
CA ALA A 57 0.77 4.91 11.91
C ALA A 57 0.10 4.24 13.14
N GLY A 58 -0.64 3.15 12.91
CA GLY A 58 -1.31 2.40 13.96
C GLY A 58 -2.41 3.17 14.71
N PRO A 59 -2.80 2.67 15.89
CA PRO A 59 -3.79 3.31 16.76
C PRO A 59 -3.35 4.66 17.28
N ASP A 60 -2.06 4.82 17.53
CA ASP A 60 -1.49 6.02 18.12
C ASP A 60 -1.48 7.19 17.12
N GLY A 61 -1.30 6.91 15.82
CA GLY A 61 -1.28 7.93 14.77
C GLY A 61 0.06 8.64 14.63
N THR A 62 1.06 8.10 15.30
CA THR A 62 2.42 8.60 15.30
C THR A 62 3.29 7.61 14.53
N PHE A 63 3.75 8.02 13.35
CA PHE A 63 4.75 7.27 12.60
C PHE A 63 6.05 7.19 13.41
N ASN A 64 6.75 6.05 13.33
CA ASN A 64 7.99 5.72 14.06
C ASN A 64 7.78 5.24 15.52
N THR A 65 6.65 4.59 15.79
CA THR A 65 6.32 3.93 17.05
C THR A 65 6.38 2.39 16.93
N LYS A 66 6.44 1.68 18.06
CA LYS A 66 6.48 0.20 18.06
C LYS A 66 5.21 -0.44 17.49
N ASP A 67 4.14 0.33 17.39
CA ASP A 67 2.84 -0.08 16.82
C ASP A 67 2.72 0.23 15.32
N ASP A 68 3.77 0.74 14.68
CA ASP A 68 3.76 0.90 13.22
C ASP A 68 3.66 -0.48 12.55
N ILE A 69 2.60 -0.67 11.78
CA ILE A 69 2.43 -1.87 10.96
C ILE A 69 3.10 -1.61 9.61
N ILE A 70 4.19 -2.33 9.35
CA ILE A 70 4.91 -2.28 8.07
C ILE A 70 4.64 -3.58 7.31
N SER A 71 4.19 -3.45 6.06
CA SER A 71 3.98 -4.59 5.17
C SER A 71 4.82 -4.42 3.90
N GLU A 72 5.61 -5.46 3.57
CA GLU A 72 6.51 -5.56 2.41
C GLU A 72 6.13 -6.69 1.44
#